data_AF-A7SZL7-F1
#
_entry.id   AF-A7SZL7-F1
#
_cell.length_a   1.000
_cell.length_b   1.000
_cell.length_c   1.000
_cell.angle_alpha   90.00
_cell.angle_beta   90.00
_cell.angle_gamma   90.00
#
_symmetry.space_group_name_H-M   'P 1'
#
loop_
_entity.id
_entity.type
_entity.pdbx_description
1 polymer ?
#
loop_
_entity_poly.entity_id
_entity_poly.type
_entity_poly.pdbx_seq_one_letter_code
_entity_poly.pdbx_strand_id
1 'polypeptide(L)' 'HGHATSTAIHGHTTSTAIHGHATSLAIHHYARSTAIYGHATSTAIHSHATRIAIHGHTTSTAIHGHTTSAAIHGHAASTS' A
#
# COMPACT_ATOMS: atom_id res chain seq x y z
N HIS A 1 0.19 14.19 -6.99
CA HIS A 1 -1.00 13.47 -7.47
C HIS A 1 -0.76 13.07 -8.91
N GLY A 2 -0.37 11.82 -9.13
CA GLY A 2 -0.15 11.26 -10.46
C GLY A 2 -1.18 10.18 -10.77
N HIS A 3 -1.41 9.94 -12.05
CA HIS A 3 -2.21 8.82 -12.54
C HIS A 3 -1.25 7.84 -13.23
N ALA A 4 -1.24 6.60 -12.79
CA ALA A 4 -0.39 5.56 -13.36
C ALA A 4 -1.21 4.30 -13.64
N THR A 5 -0.82 3.52 -14.64
CA THR A 5 -1.39 2.17 -14.79
C THR A 5 -0.82 1.24 -13.72
N SER A 6 0.48 1.32 -13.47
CA SER A 6 1.17 0.49 -12.47
C SER A 6 2.23 1.31 -11.75
N THR A 7 2.41 1.07 -10.46
CA THR A 7 3.51 1.62 -9.67
C THR A 7 4.15 0.51 -8.87
N ALA A 8 5.47 0.43 -8.93
CA ALA A 8 6.26 -0.55 -8.18
C ALA A 8 7.30 0.17 -7.33
N ILE A 9 7.37 -0.15 -6.03
CA ILE A 9 8.35 0.43 -5.11
C ILE A 9 9.16 -0.68 -4.45
N HIS A 10 10.48 -0.54 -4.49
CA HIS A 10 11.43 -1.48 -3.90
C HIS A 10 12.48 -0.73 -3.08
N GLY A 11 12.87 -1.26 -1.92
CA GLY A 11 14.03 -0.74 -1.17
C GLY A 11 13.93 -0.89 0.34
N HIS A 12 14.85 -0.21 1.03
CA HIS A 12 14.87 -0.10 2.49
C HIS A 12 14.78 1.38 2.86
N THR A 13 13.71 1.76 3.53
CA THR A 13 13.45 3.16 3.89
C THR A 13 12.93 3.24 5.32
N THR A 14 13.00 4.40 5.97
CA THR A 14 12.32 4.55 7.27
C THR A 14 10.81 4.64 7.07
N SER A 15 10.37 5.31 6.00
CA SER A 15 8.96 5.53 5.68
C SER A 15 8.73 5.59 4.19
N THR A 16 7.58 5.08 3.75
CA THR A 16 7.10 5.16 2.36
C THR A 16 5.73 5.83 2.34
N ALA A 17 5.55 6.85 1.50
CA ALA A 17 4.27 7.53 1.31
C ALA A 17 3.93 7.63 -0.18
N ILE A 18 2.75 7.14 -0.57
CA ILE A 18 2.29 7.11 -1.97
C ILE A 18 0.99 7.90 -2.06
N HIS A 19 0.91 8.80 -3.05
CA HIS A 19 -0.27 9.65 -3.27
C HIS A 19 -0.68 9.66 -4.75
N GLY A 20 -1.87 9.14 -5.07
CA GLY A 20 -2.41 9.21 -6.43
C GLY A 20 -3.38 8.10 -6.79
N HIS A 21 -3.56 7.91 -8.10
CA HIS A 21 -4.43 6.89 -8.66
C HIS A 21 -3.60 5.88 -9.45
N ALA A 22 -3.80 4.60 -9.16
CA ALA A 22 -3.14 3.52 -9.88
C ALA A 22 -4.13 2.40 -10.23
N THR A 23 -3.97 1.69 -11.34
CA THR A 23 -4.70 0.41 -11.49
C THR A 23 -4.09 -0.62 -10.54
N SER A 24 -2.75 -0.69 -10.50
CA SER A 24 -2.02 -1.65 -9.66
C SER A 24 -0.89 -0.98 -8.89
N LEU A 25 -0.77 -1.32 -7.61
CA LEU A 25 0.29 -0.89 -6.71
C LEU A 25 1.00 -2.12 -6.14
N ALA A 26 2.30 -2.25 -6.42
CA ALA A 26 3.14 -3.33 -5.88
C ALA A 26 4.25 -2.72 -5.02
N ILE A 27 4.34 -3.11 -3.76
CA ILE A 27 5.29 -2.55 -2.82
C ILE A 27 6.08 -3.70 -2.18
N HIS A 28 7.39 -3.67 -2.33
CA HIS A 28 8.29 -4.65 -1.73
C HIS A 28 9.41 -3.97 -0.94
N HIS A 29 9.25 -3.79 0.37
CA HIS A 29 10.22 -3.02 1.16
C HIS A 29 10.37 -3.44 2.63
N TYR A 30 11.45 -2.96 3.24
CA TYR A 30 11.63 -2.91 4.69
C TYR A 30 11.47 -1.46 5.14
N ALA A 31 10.50 -1.17 6.01
CA ALA A 31 10.28 0.17 6.52
C ALA A 31 9.59 0.19 7.87
N ARG A 32 9.74 1.27 8.64
CA ARG A 32 8.98 1.40 9.88
C ARG A 32 7.50 1.70 9.61
N SER A 33 7.20 2.43 8.53
CA SER A 33 5.82 2.81 8.21
C SER A 33 5.57 2.96 6.70
N THR A 34 4.39 2.53 6.28
CA THR A 34 3.87 2.71 4.91
C THR A 34 2.54 3.44 4.97
N ALA A 35 2.38 4.49 4.16
CA ALA A 35 1.11 5.18 3.99
C ALA A 35 0.76 5.29 2.49
N ILE A 36 -0.46 4.88 2.14
CA ILE A 36 -0.99 4.99 0.78
C ILE A 36 -2.23 5.86 0.84
N TYR A 37 -2.28 6.91 0.02
CA TYR A 37 -3.41 7.81 -0.11
C TYR A 37 -3.89 7.85 -1.56
N GLY A 38 -5.15 7.50 -1.79
CA GLY A 38 -5.80 7.62 -3.10
C GLY A 38 -6.57 6.37 -3.52
N HIS A 39 -6.56 6.06 -4.80
CA HIS A 39 -7.41 5.02 -5.38
C HIS A 39 -6.57 3.99 -6.10
N ALA A 40 -6.78 2.71 -5.79
CA ALA A 40 -6.19 1.61 -6.52
C ALA A 40 -7.18 0.50 -6.82
N THR A 41 -7.08 -0.15 -7.97
CA THR A 41 -7.87 -1.38 -8.17
C THR A 41 -7.25 -2.51 -7.34
N SER A 42 -5.93 -2.65 -7.39
CA SER A 42 -5.21 -3.68 -6.64
C SER A 42 -4.00 -3.09 -5.91
N THR A 43 -3.82 -3.48 -4.65
CA THR A 43 -2.64 -3.16 -3.83
C THR A 43 -2.04 -4.44 -3.26
N ALA A 44 -0.79 -4.71 -3.60
CA ALA A 44 -0.01 -5.81 -3.04
C ALA A 44 1.19 -5.25 -2.27
N ILE A 45 1.28 -5.54 -0.97
CA ILE A 45 2.36 -5.09 -0.10
C ILE A 45 3.06 -6.32 0.45
N HIS A 46 4.32 -6.52 0.08
CA HIS A 46 5.22 -7.48 0.70
C HIS A 46 6.25 -6.71 1.51
N SER A 47 6.11 -6.71 2.83
CA SER A 47 6.97 -5.86 3.66
C SER A 47 7.27 -6.42 5.04
N HIS A 48 8.37 -5.94 5.61
CA HIS A 48 8.60 -6.00 7.04
C HIS A 48 8.41 -4.59 7.60
N ALA A 49 7.21 -4.32 8.11
CA ALA A 49 6.84 -3.00 8.59
C ALA A 49 6.17 -3.00 9.96
N THR A 50 6.39 -1.94 10.74
CA THR A 50 5.64 -1.81 11.99
C THR A 50 4.20 -1.39 11.70
N ARG A 51 3.99 -0.49 10.74
CA ARG A 51 2.66 0.05 10.43
C ARG A 51 2.41 0.19 8.93
N ILE A 52 1.22 -0.21 8.50
CA ILE A 52 0.68 0.07 7.17
C ILE A 52 -0.65 0.81 7.34
N ALA A 53 -0.79 1.94 6.65
CA ALA A 53 -2.04 2.69 6.57
C ALA A 53 -2.42 2.89 5.09
N ILE A 54 -3.65 2.53 4.74
CA ILE A 54 -4.21 2.75 3.41
C ILE A 54 -5.45 3.62 3.57
N HIS A 55 -5.45 4.78 2.93
CA HIS A 55 -6.55 5.74 2.94
C HIS A 55 -7.08 5.96 1.52
N GLY A 56 -8.34 5.62 1.31
CA GLY A 56 -9.04 5.80 0.05
C GLY A 56 -9.73 4.52 -0.41
N HIS A 57 -9.79 4.28 -1.71
CA HIS A 57 -10.60 3.20 -2.26
C HIS A 57 -9.70 2.14 -2.91
N THR A 58 -9.86 0.89 -2.47
CA THR A 58 -9.13 -0.25 -3.00
C THR A 58 -10.09 -1.39 -3.32
N THR A 59 -10.04 -1.96 -4.52
CA THR A 59 -10.89 -3.13 -4.79
C THR A 59 -10.31 -4.37 -4.11
N SER A 60 -9.00 -4.58 -4.22
CA SER A 60 -8.30 -5.69 -3.59
C SER A 60 -7.04 -5.20 -2.88
N THR A 61 -6.84 -5.67 -1.66
CA THR A 61 -5.61 -5.44 -0.89
C THR A 61 -5.08 -6.78 -0.40
N ALA A 62 -3.80 -7.05 -0.65
CA ALA A 62 -3.07 -8.18 -0.08
C ALA A 62 -1.84 -7.66 0.66
N ILE A 63 -1.73 -7.97 1.95
CA ILE A 63 -0.56 -7.59 2.76
C ILE A 63 0.14 -8.88 3.21
N HIS A 64 1.42 -9.00 2.89
CA HIS A 64 2.26 -10.15 3.24
C HIS A 64 3.56 -9.68 3.89
N GLY A 65 4.13 -10.56 4.72
CA GLY A 65 5.34 -10.31 5.50
C GLY A 65 5.04 -9.90 6.94
N HIS A 66 6.04 -9.35 7.63
CA HIS A 66 5.94 -9.06 9.05
C HIS A 66 5.35 -7.65 9.25
N THR A 67 4.04 -7.58 9.53
CA THR A 67 3.36 -6.33 9.83
C THR A 67 2.80 -6.34 11.25
N THR A 68 3.17 -5.38 12.09
CA THR A 68 2.61 -5.30 13.46
C THR A 68 1.18 -4.75 13.46
N SER A 69 0.89 -3.77 12.61
CA SER A 69 -0.44 -3.16 12.52
C SER A 69 -0.73 -2.71 11.09
N ALA A 70 -1.92 -3.05 10.61
CA ALA A 70 -2.46 -2.58 9.34
C ALA A 70 -3.82 -1.91 9.57
N ALA A 71 -4.02 -0.75 8.96
CA ALA A 71 -5.29 -0.04 8.97
C ALA A 71 -5.66 0.34 7.54
N ILE A 72 -6.91 0.05 7.16
CA ILE A 72 -7.48 0.43 5.88
C ILE A 72 -8.69 1.30 6.16
N HIS A 73 -8.69 2.51 5.63
CA HIS A 73 -9.73 3.50 5.83
C HIS A 73 -10.29 3.94 4.48
N GLY A 74 -11.57 3.69 4.27
CA GLY A 74 -12.27 3.88 3.01
C GLY A 74 -12.88 2.57 2.53
N HIS A 75 -13.15 2.44 1.24
CA HIS A 75 -13.78 1.24 0.72
C HIS A 75 -12.73 0.21 0.29
N ALA A 76 -12.79 -0.96 0.92
CA ALA A 76 -12.04 -2.14 0.52
C ALA A 76 -13.03 -3.26 0.22
N ALA A 77 -13.09 -3.73 -1.03
CA ALA A 77 -14.01 -4.81 -1.38
C ALA A 77 -13.48 -6.18 -0.93
N SER A 78 -12.16 -6.37 -0.96
CA SER A 78 -11.49 -7.57 -0.47
C SER A 78 -10.15 -7.24 0.17
N THR A 79 -9.86 -7.87 1.30
CA THR A 79 -8.61 -7.73 2.05
C THR A 79 -8.12 -9.11 2.48
N SER A 80 -6.85 -9.43 2.18
CA SER A 80 -6.17 -10.65 2.61
C SER A 80 -4.81 -10.38 3.27
#